data_AF-A0A9W6BWK9-F1
#
_entry.id   AF-A0A9W6BWK9-F1
#
_cell.length_a   1.000
_cell.length_b   1.000
_cell.length_c   1.000
_cell.angle_alpha   90.00
_cell.angle_beta   90.00
_cell.angle_gamma   90.00
#
_symmetry.space_group_name_H-M   'P 1'
#
loop_
_entity.id
_entity.type
_entity.pdbx_description
1 polymer ?
#
loop_
_entity_poly.entity_id
_entity_poly.type
_entity_poly.pdbx_seq_one_letter_code
_entity_poly.pdbx_strand_id
1 'polypeptide(L)'
;VHLRDKPVSTEIDYVSLASLMGGMSGAQIAGVANTACFLASREGREEVGQTDLVAAIEQAKYGRTYDQSRFVGAARKRRFAVMEAGISLAATLLPAIEPVEYVTIVPSLRSPLGRTVLKPHVGRYTTGVWTYRYLREQLLVALAGRAAEEVVLGREELSSLNQHRLQFARQIAFKIMNSGMSEHPDYEHIRGLGQNYFDPSSEPGRFTQYTVTLDSNQTRSEAVDMDMEVEARLNGSYREVLSMLKRNRAALDALVEALLAREKLPGEEVVEVVEALGHPSDLEHRAKWAEHQLL
;
A
#
# COMPACT_ATOMS: atom_id res chain seq x y z
N VAL A 1 -30.18 1.42 -3.95
CA VAL A 1 -30.92 0.26 -4.52
C VAL A 1 -30.81 -0.96 -3.63
N HIS A 2 -29.62 -1.55 -3.47
CA HIS A 2 -29.44 -2.82 -2.71
C HIS A 2 -29.68 -2.74 -1.20
N LEU A 3 -29.80 -1.55 -0.61
CA LEU A 3 -30.13 -1.33 0.80
C LEU A 3 -31.60 -0.95 1.03
N ARG A 4 -32.41 -0.77 -0.02
CA ARG A 4 -33.78 -0.24 0.09
C ARG A 4 -34.70 -1.12 0.95
N ASP A 5 -34.57 -2.44 0.83
CA ASP A 5 -35.44 -3.41 1.51
C ASP A 5 -34.75 -4.06 2.73
N LYS A 6 -33.72 -3.41 3.29
CA LYS A 6 -32.93 -3.91 4.41
C LYS A 6 -33.11 -3.01 5.63
N PRO A 7 -33.08 -3.55 6.85
CA PRO A 7 -33.11 -2.74 8.06
C PRO A 7 -31.76 -2.05 8.22
N VAL A 8 -31.66 -0.81 7.76
CA VAL A 8 -30.45 0.02 7.85
C VAL A 8 -30.69 1.18 8.79
N SER A 9 -29.70 1.48 9.61
CA SER A 9 -29.72 2.64 10.50
C SER A 9 -29.81 3.95 9.70
N THR A 10 -30.43 4.97 10.29
CA THR A 10 -30.54 6.32 9.72
C THR A 10 -29.21 7.08 9.71
N GLU A 11 -28.21 6.64 10.48
CA GLU A 11 -26.90 7.30 10.62
C GLU A 11 -25.86 6.86 9.57
N ILE A 12 -26.29 6.23 8.47
CA ILE A 12 -25.37 5.77 7.42
C ILE A 12 -24.87 6.95 6.60
N ASP A 13 -23.54 7.06 6.53
CA ASP A 13 -22.86 7.92 5.57
C ASP A 13 -22.61 7.16 4.27
N TYR A 14 -23.55 7.31 3.34
CA TYR A 14 -23.48 6.71 2.01
C TYR A 14 -22.35 7.28 1.14
N VAL A 15 -21.94 8.52 1.36
CA VAL A 15 -20.87 9.16 0.57
C VAL A 15 -19.53 8.53 0.93
N SER A 16 -19.27 8.35 2.22
CA SER A 16 -18.11 7.60 2.72
C SER A 16 -18.07 6.18 2.14
N LEU A 17 -19.19 5.44 2.21
CA LEU A 17 -19.26 4.06 1.67
C LEU A 17 -19.03 4.01 0.15
N ALA A 18 -19.56 4.96 -0.61
CA ALA A 18 -19.38 5.01 -2.05
C ALA A 18 -17.91 5.18 -2.43
N SER A 19 -17.15 6.01 -1.70
CA SER A 19 -15.71 6.18 -1.93
C SER A 19 -14.92 4.88 -1.70
N LEU A 20 -15.35 4.07 -0.74
CA LEU A 20 -14.76 2.76 -0.46
C LEU A 20 -15.17 1.69 -1.48
N MET A 21 -16.28 1.84 -2.18
CA MET A 21 -16.78 0.89 -3.18
C MET A 21 -16.28 1.16 -4.61
N GLY A 22 -15.34 2.09 -4.79
CA GLY A 22 -14.77 2.41 -6.11
C GLY A 22 -14.31 1.17 -6.88
N GLY A 23 -14.81 1.01 -8.10
CA GLY A 23 -14.50 -0.13 -8.98
C GLY A 23 -15.32 -1.41 -8.73
N MET A 24 -16.26 -1.42 -7.80
CA MET A 24 -17.16 -2.57 -7.58
C MET A 24 -18.30 -2.62 -8.59
N SER A 25 -18.67 -3.83 -9.04
CA SER A 25 -19.87 -4.06 -9.86
C SER A 25 -21.15 -4.05 -9.01
N GLY A 26 -22.30 -3.82 -9.64
CA GLY A 26 -23.60 -3.87 -8.94
C GLY A 26 -23.85 -5.19 -8.20
N ALA A 27 -23.39 -6.31 -8.77
CA ALA A 27 -23.45 -7.61 -8.11
C ALA A 27 -22.56 -7.69 -6.86
N GLN A 28 -21.37 -7.10 -6.90
CA GLN A 28 -20.48 -7.02 -5.73
C GLN A 28 -21.09 -6.14 -4.63
N ILE A 29 -21.68 -5.00 -4.99
CA ILE A 29 -22.37 -4.11 -4.03
C ILE A 29 -23.57 -4.81 -3.40
N ALA A 30 -24.34 -5.58 -4.18
CA ALA A 30 -25.42 -6.42 -3.63
C ALA A 30 -24.88 -7.47 -2.63
N GLY A 31 -23.74 -8.08 -2.95
CA GLY A 31 -23.03 -9.00 -2.05
C GLY A 31 -22.58 -8.34 -0.75
N VAL A 32 -22.08 -7.10 -0.81
CA VAL A 32 -21.72 -6.30 0.37
C VAL A 32 -22.95 -6.07 1.25
N ALA A 33 -24.06 -5.63 0.67
CA ALA A 33 -25.30 -5.37 1.42
C ALA A 33 -25.82 -6.62 2.14
N ASN A 34 -25.72 -7.80 1.52
CA ASN A 34 -26.08 -9.07 2.17
C ASN A 34 -25.11 -9.46 3.28
N THR A 35 -23.81 -9.25 3.06
CA THR A 35 -22.79 -9.54 4.06
C THR A 35 -22.96 -8.64 5.29
N ALA A 36 -23.29 -7.36 5.10
CA ALA A 36 -23.54 -6.42 6.19
C ALA A 36 -24.73 -6.85 7.06
N CYS A 37 -25.85 -7.29 6.46
CA CYS A 37 -26.98 -7.87 7.20
C CYS A 37 -26.56 -9.11 8.00
N PHE A 38 -25.74 -9.98 7.40
CA PHE A 38 -25.25 -11.17 8.09
C PHE A 38 -24.37 -10.80 9.30
N LEU A 39 -23.51 -9.79 9.18
CA LEU A 39 -22.65 -9.33 10.28
C LEU A 39 -23.47 -8.74 11.43
N ALA A 40 -24.43 -7.86 11.13
CA ALA A 40 -25.34 -7.29 12.12
C ALA A 40 -26.14 -8.38 12.85
N SER A 41 -26.74 -9.31 12.09
CA SER A 41 -27.52 -10.42 12.65
C SER A 41 -26.67 -11.37 13.51
N ARG A 42 -25.42 -11.62 13.13
CA ARG A 42 -24.49 -12.45 13.92
C ARG A 42 -24.21 -11.87 15.30
N GLU A 43 -24.23 -10.54 15.43
CA GLU A 43 -24.06 -9.82 16.70
C GLU A 43 -25.39 -9.57 17.42
N GLY A 44 -26.50 -10.13 16.92
CA GLY A 44 -27.82 -9.96 17.50
C GLY A 44 -28.43 -8.57 17.29
N ARG A 45 -27.89 -7.77 16.34
CA ARG A 45 -28.42 -6.45 15.99
C ARG A 45 -29.49 -6.57 14.91
N GLU A 46 -30.57 -5.81 15.06
CA GLU A 46 -31.70 -5.79 14.13
C GLU A 46 -31.49 -4.85 12.94
N GLU A 47 -30.66 -3.81 13.13
CA GLU A 47 -30.31 -2.84 12.11
C GLU A 47 -28.83 -2.94 11.70
N VAL A 48 -28.59 -2.77 10.40
CA VAL A 48 -27.27 -2.65 9.79
C VAL A 48 -26.74 -1.24 10.01
N GLY A 49 -25.59 -1.15 10.68
CA GLY A 49 -24.90 0.12 10.93
C GLY A 49 -23.80 0.41 9.91
N GLN A 50 -23.19 1.61 10.02
CA GLN A 50 -22.05 2.02 9.21
C GLN A 50 -20.88 1.02 9.31
N THR A 51 -20.59 0.54 10.52
CA THR A 51 -19.50 -0.39 10.80
C THR A 51 -19.67 -1.74 10.09
N ASP A 52 -20.90 -2.24 9.98
CA ASP A 52 -21.20 -3.48 9.25
C ASP A 52 -20.96 -3.34 7.77
N LEU A 53 -21.35 -2.19 7.20
CA LEU A 53 -21.16 -1.91 5.79
C LEU A 53 -19.68 -1.76 5.46
N VAL A 54 -18.92 -1.03 6.29
CA VAL A 54 -17.45 -0.93 6.15
C VAL A 54 -16.81 -2.32 6.26
N ALA A 55 -17.16 -3.11 7.26
CA ALA A 55 -16.64 -4.47 7.44
C ALA A 55 -17.01 -5.40 6.27
N ALA A 56 -18.21 -5.27 5.72
CA ALA A 56 -18.65 -6.03 4.57
C ALA A 56 -17.92 -5.62 3.27
N ILE A 57 -17.63 -4.33 3.07
CA ILE A 57 -16.78 -3.84 1.99
C ILE A 57 -15.36 -4.43 2.13
N GLU A 58 -14.77 -4.35 3.32
CA GLU A 58 -13.45 -4.93 3.60
C GLU A 58 -13.45 -6.44 3.31
N GLN A 59 -14.48 -7.17 3.76
CA GLN A 59 -14.64 -8.59 3.50
C GLN A 59 -14.82 -8.90 2.00
N ALA A 60 -15.52 -8.06 1.25
CA ALA A 60 -15.69 -8.24 -0.20
C ALA A 60 -14.37 -8.01 -0.96
N LYS A 61 -13.58 -7.00 -0.57
CA LYS A 61 -12.27 -6.71 -1.17
C LYS A 61 -11.25 -7.78 -0.81
N TYR A 62 -11.06 -8.01 0.48
CA TYR A 62 -9.94 -8.75 1.04
C TYR A 62 -10.28 -10.19 1.46
N GLY A 63 -11.52 -10.60 1.27
CA GLY A 63 -12.03 -11.88 1.74
C GLY A 63 -12.29 -11.89 3.25
N ARG A 64 -12.92 -12.96 3.72
CA ARG A 64 -13.22 -13.13 5.15
C ARG A 64 -11.94 -13.09 5.98
N THR A 65 -11.99 -12.33 7.07
CA THR A 65 -10.99 -12.42 8.13
C THR A 65 -11.18 -13.75 8.85
N TYR A 66 -10.09 -14.47 9.08
CA TYR A 66 -10.13 -15.69 9.87
C TYR A 66 -9.61 -15.39 11.27
N ASP A 67 -10.29 -15.92 12.28
CA ASP A 67 -9.70 -16.01 13.61
C ASP A 67 -8.63 -17.10 13.57
N GLN A 68 -7.40 -16.71 13.22
CA GLN A 68 -6.22 -17.54 13.31
C GLN A 68 -5.41 -17.23 14.58
N SER A 69 -6.01 -16.64 15.62
CA SER A 69 -5.36 -16.48 16.93
C SER A 69 -4.79 -17.80 17.46
N ARG A 70 -5.38 -18.94 17.05
CA ARG A 70 -4.90 -20.30 17.34
C ARG A 70 -3.73 -20.80 16.48
N PHE A 71 -3.40 -20.18 15.35
CA PHE A 71 -2.46 -20.73 14.36
C PHE A 71 -1.27 -19.80 14.01
N VAL A 72 -1.33 -18.52 14.36
CA VAL A 72 -0.21 -17.58 14.14
C VAL A 72 0.60 -17.42 15.42
N GLY A 73 1.78 -18.03 15.47
CA GLY A 73 2.69 -17.88 16.62
C GLY A 73 3.14 -16.44 16.87
N ALA A 74 3.46 -16.11 18.12
CA ALA A 74 3.85 -14.76 18.55
C ALA A 74 5.01 -14.15 17.72
N ALA A 75 6.02 -14.96 17.38
CA ALA A 75 7.13 -14.52 16.53
C ALA A 75 6.68 -14.09 15.12
N ARG A 76 5.71 -14.80 14.54
CA ARG A 76 5.15 -14.46 13.22
C ARG A 76 4.31 -13.20 13.29
N LYS A 77 3.49 -13.06 14.34
CA LYS A 77 2.70 -11.84 14.60
C LYS A 77 3.60 -10.61 14.75
N ARG A 78 4.70 -10.74 15.51
CA ARG A 78 5.72 -9.67 15.64
C ARG A 78 6.36 -9.31 14.30
N ARG A 79 6.70 -10.29 13.47
CA ARG A 79 7.25 -10.03 12.14
C ARG A 79 6.28 -9.24 11.24
N PHE A 80 4.99 -9.56 11.28
CA PHE A 80 3.97 -8.80 10.56
C PHE A 80 3.84 -7.37 11.09
N ALA A 81 3.89 -7.19 12.42
CA ALA A 81 3.87 -5.86 13.02
C ALA A 81 5.08 -5.02 12.58
N VAL A 82 6.29 -5.59 12.57
CA VAL A 82 7.50 -4.91 12.07
C VAL A 82 7.36 -4.48 10.61
N MET A 83 6.92 -5.39 9.75
CA MET A 83 6.77 -5.11 8.32
C MET A 83 5.75 -3.99 8.08
N GLU A 84 4.56 -4.09 8.67
CA GLU A 84 3.48 -3.13 8.43
C GLU A 84 3.69 -1.80 9.17
N ALA A 85 4.36 -1.80 10.32
CA ALA A 85 4.84 -0.57 10.97
C ALA A 85 5.84 0.17 10.08
N GLY A 86 6.76 -0.54 9.43
CA GLY A 86 7.72 0.04 8.48
C GLY A 86 7.04 0.70 7.29
N ILE A 87 6.05 0.02 6.71
CA ILE A 87 5.30 0.50 5.55
C ILE A 87 4.44 1.71 5.91
N SER A 88 3.69 1.63 7.01
CA SER A 88 2.84 2.74 7.48
C SER A 88 3.66 3.95 7.89
N LEU A 89 4.80 3.78 8.56
CA LEU A 89 5.74 4.85 8.87
C LEU A 89 6.27 5.52 7.58
N ALA A 90 6.76 4.73 6.63
CA ALA A 90 7.27 5.25 5.36
C ALA A 90 6.17 6.00 4.59
N ALA A 91 4.98 5.42 4.44
CA ALA A 91 3.85 6.06 3.77
C ALA A 91 3.44 7.37 4.46
N THR A 92 3.57 7.44 5.80
CA THR A 92 3.23 8.64 6.57
C THR A 92 4.29 9.73 6.45
N LEU A 93 5.57 9.40 6.28
CA LEU A 93 6.65 10.39 6.12
C LEU A 93 6.81 10.91 4.69
N LEU A 94 6.35 10.15 3.70
CA LEU A 94 6.52 10.45 2.28
C LEU A 94 5.34 11.28 1.74
N PRO A 95 5.57 12.56 1.36
CA PRO A 95 4.48 13.51 1.10
C PRO A 95 3.68 13.23 -0.18
N ALA A 96 4.25 12.55 -1.18
CA ALA A 96 3.55 12.23 -2.41
C ALA A 96 2.60 11.04 -2.27
N ILE A 97 2.74 10.25 -1.21
CA ILE A 97 1.95 9.03 -0.96
C ILE A 97 0.64 9.39 -0.27
N GLU A 98 -0.41 8.66 -0.62
CA GLU A 98 -1.72 8.83 -0.01
C GLU A 98 -1.67 8.56 1.50
N PRO A 99 -2.45 9.30 2.31
CA PRO A 99 -2.51 9.07 3.74
C PRO A 99 -2.92 7.64 4.08
N VAL A 100 -2.35 7.08 5.15
CA VAL A 100 -2.78 5.80 5.69
C VAL A 100 -4.24 5.92 6.14
N GLU A 101 -5.07 4.98 5.71
CA GLU A 101 -6.44 4.83 6.19
C GLU A 101 -6.48 3.98 7.45
N TYR A 102 -5.80 2.83 7.42
CA TYR A 102 -5.54 1.98 8.57
C TYR A 102 -4.41 0.99 8.27
N VAL A 103 -3.83 0.44 9.32
CA VAL A 103 -2.85 -0.64 9.27
C VAL A 103 -3.32 -1.80 10.14
N THR A 104 -3.15 -3.04 9.67
CA THR A 104 -3.53 -4.23 10.44
C THR A 104 -2.58 -5.38 10.21
N ILE A 105 -2.37 -6.18 11.24
CA ILE A 105 -1.63 -7.45 11.20
C ILE A 105 -2.55 -8.66 11.17
N VAL A 106 -3.86 -8.45 11.12
CA VAL A 106 -4.87 -9.52 11.08
C VAL A 106 -4.97 -10.05 9.65
N PRO A 107 -4.70 -11.35 9.41
CA PRO A 107 -4.76 -11.94 8.09
C PRO A 107 -6.22 -12.11 7.60
N SER A 108 -6.42 -12.03 6.29
CA SER A 108 -7.69 -12.33 5.64
C SER A 108 -7.53 -13.33 4.49
N LEU A 109 -8.63 -13.94 4.02
CA LEU A 109 -8.61 -14.99 3.00
C LEU A 109 -7.81 -14.63 1.74
N ARG A 110 -7.92 -13.39 1.25
CA ARG A 110 -7.19 -12.92 0.06
C ARG A 110 -5.89 -12.17 0.39
N SER A 111 -5.57 -12.03 1.67
CA SER A 111 -4.38 -11.32 2.14
C SER A 111 -3.92 -12.02 3.43
N PRO A 112 -3.20 -13.14 3.31
CA PRO A 112 -2.81 -13.98 4.45
C PRO A 112 -1.71 -13.35 5.33
N LEU A 113 -1.37 -12.10 5.08
CA LEU A 113 -0.36 -11.29 5.78
C LEU A 113 -1.05 -10.06 6.40
N GLY A 114 -0.31 -9.28 7.17
CA GLY A 114 -0.72 -7.92 7.50
C GLY A 114 -0.84 -7.04 6.25
N ARG A 115 -1.50 -5.88 6.40
CA ARG A 115 -1.64 -4.87 5.35
C ARG A 115 -1.69 -3.45 5.93
N THR A 116 -1.10 -2.54 5.19
CA THR A 116 -1.27 -1.10 5.30
C THR A 116 -2.16 -0.65 4.16
N VAL A 117 -3.29 -0.03 4.48
CA VAL A 117 -4.28 0.46 3.51
C VAL A 117 -4.17 1.98 3.46
N LEU A 118 -4.06 2.53 2.26
CA LEU A 118 -4.00 3.97 2.00
C LEU A 118 -5.37 4.45 1.51
N LYS A 119 -5.69 5.71 1.80
CA LYS A 119 -6.91 6.35 1.31
C LYS A 119 -6.87 6.44 -0.23
N PRO A 120 -7.99 6.23 -0.94
CA PRO A 120 -8.00 6.30 -2.40
C PRO A 120 -7.86 7.75 -2.90
N HIS A 121 -6.93 7.99 -3.82
CA HIS A 121 -6.79 9.28 -4.51
C HIS A 121 -7.54 9.30 -5.84
N VAL A 122 -8.80 9.77 -5.82
CA VAL A 122 -9.73 9.73 -6.96
C VAL A 122 -9.09 10.23 -8.26
N GLY A 123 -8.40 11.36 -8.23
CA GLY A 123 -7.81 11.94 -9.44
C GLY A 123 -6.68 11.10 -10.07
N ARG A 124 -5.93 10.33 -9.28
CA ARG A 124 -4.75 9.61 -9.76
C ARG A 124 -5.13 8.26 -10.37
N TYR A 125 -6.06 7.56 -9.72
CA TYR A 125 -6.60 6.30 -10.21
C TYR A 125 -7.46 6.47 -11.47
N THR A 126 -8.14 7.61 -11.63
CA THR A 126 -8.95 7.88 -12.82
C THR A 126 -8.14 8.38 -14.01
N THR A 127 -7.13 9.22 -13.79
CA THR A 127 -6.33 9.80 -14.89
C THR A 127 -5.19 8.90 -15.36
N GLY A 128 -4.72 7.97 -14.51
CA GLY A 128 -3.56 7.14 -14.82
C GLY A 128 -2.24 7.92 -14.92
N VAL A 129 -2.21 9.17 -14.44
CA VAL A 129 -1.03 10.05 -14.52
C VAL A 129 -0.19 9.89 -13.25
N TRP A 130 1.07 9.48 -13.43
CA TRP A 130 2.03 9.25 -12.35
C TRP A 130 3.24 10.16 -12.53
N THR A 131 3.56 10.96 -11.52
CA THR A 131 4.76 11.83 -11.54
C THR A 131 5.98 11.04 -11.09
N TYR A 132 7.18 11.47 -11.51
CA TYR A 132 8.44 10.88 -11.03
C TYR A 132 8.50 10.82 -9.50
N ARG A 133 8.17 11.93 -8.83
CA ARG A 133 8.16 11.99 -7.36
C ARG A 133 7.27 10.91 -6.74
N TYR A 134 6.04 10.76 -7.25
CA TYR A 134 5.14 9.74 -6.75
C TYR A 134 5.71 8.34 -6.95
N LEU A 135 6.21 8.02 -8.15
CA LEU A 135 6.79 6.70 -8.42
C LEU A 135 8.04 6.43 -7.56
N ARG A 136 8.90 7.45 -7.36
CA ARG A 136 10.07 7.37 -6.48
C ARG A 136 9.65 7.05 -5.05
N GLU A 137 8.69 7.78 -4.49
CA GLU A 137 8.22 7.54 -3.12
C GLU A 137 7.43 6.23 -3.00
N GLN A 138 6.69 5.82 -4.04
CA GLN A 138 5.98 4.55 -4.07
C GLN A 138 6.99 3.38 -4.04
N LEU A 139 8.12 3.55 -4.73
CA LEU A 139 9.24 2.62 -4.66
C LEU A 139 9.82 2.53 -3.23
N LEU A 140 9.99 3.66 -2.54
CA LEU A 140 10.43 3.67 -1.14
C LEU A 140 9.45 2.90 -0.22
N VAL A 141 8.15 3.15 -0.34
CA VAL A 141 7.12 2.43 0.43
C VAL A 141 7.14 0.92 0.13
N ALA A 142 7.31 0.51 -1.13
CA ALA A 142 7.39 -0.89 -1.51
C ALA A 142 8.59 -1.61 -0.84
N LEU A 143 9.69 -0.90 -0.62
CA LEU A 143 10.91 -1.43 0.01
C LEU A 143 10.88 -1.36 1.55
N ALA A 144 9.97 -0.57 2.13
CA ALA A 144 9.91 -0.28 3.56
C ALA A 144 9.69 -1.52 4.43
N GLY A 145 8.86 -2.48 4.01
CA GLY A 145 8.60 -3.70 4.79
C GLY A 145 9.86 -4.53 5.02
N ARG A 146 10.65 -4.76 3.95
CA ARG A 146 11.92 -5.48 4.03
C ARG A 146 12.97 -4.68 4.83
N ALA A 147 13.02 -3.37 4.63
CA ALA A 147 13.93 -2.49 5.35
C ALA A 147 13.64 -2.48 6.86
N ALA A 148 12.37 -2.48 7.26
CA ALA A 148 11.98 -2.55 8.66
C ALA A 148 12.37 -3.87 9.32
N GLU A 149 12.22 -5.00 8.61
CA GLU A 149 12.75 -6.29 9.09
C GLU A 149 14.27 -6.22 9.32
N GLU A 150 15.03 -5.68 8.36
CA GLU A 150 16.50 -5.56 8.53
C GLU A 150 16.87 -4.66 9.70
N VAL A 151 16.14 -3.55 9.91
CA VAL A 151 16.40 -2.60 11.00
C VAL A 151 16.05 -3.20 12.36
N VAL A 152 14.90 -3.87 12.50
CA VAL A 152 14.37 -4.32 13.80
C VAL A 152 14.84 -5.73 14.16
N LEU A 153 14.90 -6.64 13.19
CA LEU A 153 15.21 -8.05 13.39
C LEU A 153 16.65 -8.40 13.02
N GLY A 154 17.27 -7.59 12.16
CA GLY A 154 18.62 -7.84 11.66
C GLY A 154 18.62 -8.56 10.31
N ARG A 155 19.79 -8.51 9.64
CA ARG A 155 19.94 -9.00 8.27
C ARG A 155 19.80 -10.52 8.13
N GLU A 156 20.27 -11.28 9.11
CA GLU A 156 20.18 -12.75 9.12
C GLU A 156 18.74 -13.24 9.33
N GLU A 157 17.90 -12.39 9.90
CA GLU A 157 16.51 -12.69 10.21
C GLU A 157 15.54 -12.25 9.11
N LEU A 158 16.01 -11.82 7.94
CA LEU A 158 15.14 -11.42 6.83
C LEU A 158 14.26 -12.56 6.33
N SER A 159 12.99 -12.27 6.07
CA SER A 159 12.03 -13.27 5.59
C SER A 159 11.65 -13.12 4.11
N SER A 160 11.08 -14.18 3.55
CA SER A 160 10.52 -14.19 2.18
C SER A 160 9.19 -13.43 2.05
N LEU A 161 8.63 -12.88 3.15
CA LEU A 161 7.33 -12.21 3.17
C LEU A 161 7.24 -11.03 2.20
N ASN A 162 8.36 -10.34 2.00
CA ASN A 162 8.43 -9.14 1.17
C ASN A 162 8.62 -9.43 -0.33
N GLN A 163 8.67 -10.70 -0.76
CA GLN A 163 8.94 -11.08 -2.16
C GLN A 163 8.01 -10.38 -3.17
N HIS A 164 6.70 -10.36 -2.91
CA HIS A 164 5.73 -9.70 -3.78
C HIS A 164 5.98 -8.18 -3.85
N ARG A 165 6.32 -7.54 -2.71
CA ARG A 165 6.64 -6.11 -2.67
C ARG A 165 7.93 -5.79 -3.42
N LEU A 166 8.92 -6.69 -3.39
CA LEU A 166 10.15 -6.55 -4.17
C LEU A 166 9.91 -6.66 -5.68
N GLN A 167 9.03 -7.58 -6.11
CA GLN A 167 8.59 -7.65 -7.51
C GLN A 167 7.89 -6.36 -7.94
N PHE A 168 7.00 -5.84 -7.10
CA PHE A 168 6.33 -4.56 -7.35
C PHE A 168 7.31 -3.38 -7.38
N ALA A 169 8.28 -3.33 -6.48
CA ALA A 169 9.36 -2.34 -6.49
C ALA A 169 10.14 -2.37 -7.82
N ARG A 170 10.49 -3.55 -8.33
CA ARG A 170 11.15 -3.70 -9.64
C ARG A 170 10.27 -3.16 -10.78
N GLN A 171 8.96 -3.44 -10.75
CA GLN A 171 8.03 -2.92 -11.75
C GLN A 171 7.94 -1.39 -11.73
N ILE A 172 7.94 -0.76 -10.54
CA ILE A 172 7.97 0.70 -10.41
C ILE A 172 9.26 1.26 -11.00
N ALA A 173 10.42 0.70 -10.63
CA ALA A 173 11.71 1.14 -11.16
C ALA A 173 11.77 1.05 -12.70
N PHE A 174 11.25 -0.05 -13.26
CA PHE A 174 11.12 -0.22 -14.70
C PHE A 174 10.16 0.79 -15.33
N LYS A 175 9.02 1.09 -14.69
CA LYS A 175 8.07 2.12 -15.16
C LYS A 175 8.72 3.50 -15.20
N ILE A 176 9.50 3.86 -14.19
CA ILE A 176 10.24 5.13 -14.15
C ILE A 176 11.21 5.21 -15.34
N MET A 177 11.96 4.13 -15.60
CA MET A 177 12.86 4.03 -16.75
C MET A 177 12.12 4.17 -18.09
N ASN A 178 11.07 3.37 -18.29
CA ASN A 178 10.30 3.39 -19.54
C ASN A 178 9.57 4.71 -19.80
N SER A 179 9.25 5.45 -18.74
CA SER A 179 8.63 6.77 -18.85
C SER A 179 9.63 7.88 -19.15
N GLY A 180 10.92 7.55 -19.37
CA GLY A 180 11.98 8.52 -19.63
C GLY A 180 12.32 9.38 -18.41
N MET A 181 12.00 8.92 -17.19
CA MET A 181 12.24 9.66 -15.94
C MET A 181 13.55 9.22 -15.27
N SER A 182 14.56 8.87 -16.06
CA SER A 182 15.89 8.51 -15.56
C SER A 182 16.80 9.74 -15.46
N GLU A 183 17.61 9.80 -14.40
CA GLU A 183 18.62 10.86 -14.20
C GLU A 183 20.00 10.46 -14.74
N HIS A 184 20.16 9.24 -15.25
CA HIS A 184 21.45 8.75 -15.72
C HIS A 184 21.86 9.48 -17.02
N PRO A 185 23.06 10.09 -17.09
CA PRO A 185 23.50 10.91 -18.22
C PRO A 185 23.48 10.16 -19.56
N ASP A 186 23.94 8.90 -19.54
CA ASP A 186 23.93 8.04 -20.74
C ASP A 186 22.53 7.52 -21.09
N TYR A 187 21.56 7.70 -20.19
CA TYR A 187 20.18 7.27 -20.36
C TYR A 187 19.16 8.42 -20.31
N GLU A 188 19.52 9.61 -20.81
CA GLU A 188 18.57 10.63 -21.30
C GLU A 188 17.82 10.13 -22.55
N HIS A 189 17.35 8.88 -22.53
CA HIS A 189 16.49 8.33 -23.55
C HIS A 189 15.11 8.98 -23.40
N ILE A 190 14.94 10.16 -24.00
CA ILE A 190 13.65 10.62 -24.57
C ILE A 190 13.28 9.76 -25.79
N ARG A 191 13.92 8.60 -25.96
CA ARG A 191 13.38 7.52 -26.76
C ARG A 191 12.50 6.74 -25.82
N GLY A 192 11.19 6.76 -26.06
CA GLY A 192 10.31 5.73 -25.52
C GLY A 192 10.90 4.39 -25.98
N LEU A 193 11.64 3.74 -25.09
CA LEU A 193 12.18 2.40 -25.31
C LEU A 193 10.95 1.51 -25.45
N GLY A 194 10.62 1.22 -26.70
CA GLY A 194 9.27 0.86 -27.10
C GLY A 194 8.78 -0.40 -26.40
N GLN A 195 7.48 -0.40 -26.08
CA GLN A 195 6.49 -1.48 -26.23
C GLN A 195 5.15 -0.89 -25.74
N ASN A 196 4.04 -1.48 -26.16
CA ASN A 196 2.75 -1.22 -25.52
C ASN A 196 2.89 -1.55 -24.04
N TYR A 197 3.12 -0.53 -23.21
CA TYR A 197 2.85 -0.61 -21.78
C TYR A 197 1.36 -0.91 -21.70
N PHE A 198 1.02 -2.19 -21.61
CA PHE A 198 -0.33 -2.59 -21.32
C PHE A 198 -0.52 -2.27 -19.85
N ASP A 199 -0.86 -1.02 -19.59
CA ASP A 199 -1.30 -0.61 -18.28
C ASP A 199 -2.54 -1.46 -17.97
N PRO A 200 -2.51 -2.33 -16.96
CA PRO A 200 -3.71 -3.06 -16.58
C PRO A 200 -4.84 -2.10 -16.12
N SER A 201 -4.57 -0.80 -15.95
CA SER A 201 -5.59 0.25 -15.79
C SER A 201 -6.46 0.50 -17.03
N SER A 202 -6.04 0.05 -18.22
CA SER A 202 -6.76 0.24 -19.48
C SER A 202 -7.85 -0.81 -19.77
N GLU A 203 -7.89 -1.91 -19.00
CA GLU A 203 -8.96 -2.91 -19.05
C GLU A 203 -9.61 -3.13 -17.68
N PRO A 204 -10.94 -3.03 -17.55
CA PRO A 204 -11.62 -3.38 -16.31
C PRO A 204 -11.55 -4.91 -16.09
N GLY A 205 -10.67 -5.37 -15.18
CA GLY A 205 -10.72 -6.72 -14.63
C GLY A 205 -9.41 -7.53 -14.55
N ARG A 206 -8.28 -7.02 -15.05
CA ARG A 206 -6.97 -7.70 -14.95
C ARG A 206 -6.00 -6.92 -14.06
N PHE A 207 -6.12 -7.06 -12.75
CA PHE A 207 -5.40 -6.19 -11.80
C PHE A 207 -3.96 -6.62 -11.42
N THR A 208 -3.35 -7.66 -12.01
CA THR A 208 -2.16 -8.26 -11.36
C THR A 208 -1.02 -8.78 -12.25
N GLN A 209 -0.98 -8.53 -13.56
CA GLN A 209 0.16 -8.99 -14.37
C GLN A 209 0.58 -7.96 -15.41
N TYR A 210 1.75 -7.36 -15.19
CA TYR A 210 2.49 -6.62 -16.19
C TYR A 210 3.22 -7.65 -17.08
N THR A 211 2.83 -7.76 -18.34
CA THR A 211 3.54 -8.59 -19.32
C THR A 211 4.67 -7.76 -19.91
N VAL A 212 5.91 -8.14 -19.65
CA VAL A 212 7.08 -7.56 -20.31
C VAL A 212 7.34 -8.40 -21.56
N THR A 213 7.05 -7.83 -22.73
CA THR A 213 7.47 -8.40 -24.01
C THR A 213 8.79 -7.73 -24.39
N LEU A 214 9.82 -8.52 -24.68
CA LEU A 214 11.12 -8.00 -25.13
C LEU A 214 10.97 -7.37 -26.52
N ASP A 215 11.49 -6.16 -26.70
CA ASP A 215 11.62 -5.55 -28.03
C ASP A 215 12.63 -6.34 -28.85
N SER A 216 12.22 -6.83 -30.01
CA SER A 216 13.10 -7.58 -30.92
C SER A 216 14.21 -6.72 -31.51
N ASN A 217 14.09 -5.38 -31.43
CA ASN A 217 15.11 -4.42 -31.86
C ASN A 217 16.02 -3.95 -30.72
N GLN A 218 15.71 -4.29 -29.46
CA GLN A 218 16.59 -3.97 -28.33
C GLN A 218 17.85 -4.82 -28.45
N THR A 219 19.00 -4.15 -28.51
CA THR A 219 20.28 -4.84 -28.50
C THR A 219 20.50 -5.48 -27.13
N ARG A 220 21.24 -6.58 -27.10
CA ARG A 220 21.60 -7.25 -25.84
C ARG A 220 22.35 -6.32 -24.88
N SER A 221 23.15 -5.39 -25.40
CA SER A 221 23.83 -4.36 -24.60
C SER A 221 22.84 -3.42 -23.92
N GLU A 222 21.85 -2.90 -24.65
CA GLU A 222 20.83 -2.00 -24.09
C GLU A 222 19.98 -2.68 -23.01
N ALA A 223 19.70 -3.97 -23.15
CA ALA A 223 18.95 -4.74 -22.13
C ALA A 223 19.75 -4.88 -20.83
N VAL A 224 21.05 -5.18 -20.92
CA VAL A 224 21.94 -5.30 -19.75
C VAL A 224 22.06 -3.95 -19.03
N ASP A 225 22.25 -2.88 -19.81
CA ASP A 225 22.34 -1.52 -19.31
C ASP A 225 21.08 -1.08 -18.55
N MET A 226 19.90 -1.36 -19.08
CA MET A 226 18.64 -1.09 -18.39
C MET A 226 18.51 -1.88 -17.09
N ASP A 227 18.86 -3.15 -17.09
CA ASP A 227 18.81 -3.98 -15.89
C ASP A 227 19.77 -3.45 -14.81
N MET A 228 20.97 -2.99 -15.20
CA MET A 228 21.94 -2.37 -14.28
C MET A 228 21.41 -1.08 -13.67
N GLU A 229 20.75 -0.22 -14.46
CA GLU A 229 20.16 1.03 -13.96
C GLU A 229 18.97 0.76 -13.02
N VAL A 230 18.11 -0.19 -13.37
CA VAL A 230 17.02 -0.65 -12.49
C VAL A 230 17.58 -1.16 -11.17
N GLU A 231 18.63 -1.97 -11.21
CA GLU A 231 19.29 -2.49 -10.01
C GLU A 231 19.94 -1.38 -9.17
N ALA A 232 20.64 -0.43 -9.81
CA ALA A 232 21.24 0.73 -9.15
C ALA A 232 20.18 1.55 -8.42
N ARG A 233 19.03 1.78 -9.06
CA ARG A 233 17.90 2.52 -8.49
C ARG A 233 17.27 1.77 -7.31
N LEU A 234 17.01 0.48 -7.44
CA LEU A 234 16.49 -0.35 -6.36
C LEU A 234 17.43 -0.32 -5.13
N ASN A 235 18.73 -0.48 -5.35
CA ASN A 235 19.73 -0.48 -4.29
C ASN A 235 19.91 0.92 -3.65
N GLY A 236 19.81 1.98 -4.43
CA GLY A 236 19.79 3.37 -3.95
C GLY A 236 18.59 3.64 -3.05
N SER A 237 17.39 3.37 -3.56
CA SER A 237 16.13 3.52 -2.83
C SER A 237 16.09 2.65 -1.56
N TYR A 238 16.65 1.43 -1.60
CA TYR A 238 16.72 0.57 -0.44
C TYR A 238 17.60 1.17 0.67
N ARG A 239 18.76 1.74 0.32
CA ARG A 239 19.63 2.45 1.27
C ARG A 239 18.97 3.70 1.85
N GLU A 240 18.24 4.45 1.03
CA GLU A 240 17.47 5.62 1.46
C GLU A 240 16.44 5.25 2.53
N VAL A 241 15.62 4.22 2.25
CA VAL A 241 14.61 3.73 3.20
C VAL A 241 15.22 3.17 4.47
N LEU A 242 16.32 2.41 4.37
CA LEU A 242 17.05 1.95 5.56
C LEU A 242 17.51 3.11 6.43
N SER A 243 18.06 4.17 5.84
CA SER A 243 18.49 5.36 6.58
C SER A 243 17.30 6.07 7.24
N MET A 244 16.19 6.24 6.50
CA MET A 244 14.96 6.83 7.01
C MET A 244 14.41 6.04 8.21
N LEU A 245 14.26 4.72 8.10
CA LEU A 245 13.72 3.90 9.19
C LEU A 245 14.66 3.82 10.40
N LYS A 246 15.99 3.84 10.18
CA LYS A 246 16.97 3.93 11.27
C LYS A 246 16.89 5.25 12.03
N ARG A 247 16.74 6.37 11.34
CA ARG A 247 16.57 7.69 11.96
C ARG A 247 15.25 7.80 12.72
N ASN A 248 14.19 7.15 12.24
CA ASN A 248 12.86 7.13 12.85
C ASN A 248 12.64 5.87 13.71
N ARG A 249 13.69 5.34 14.34
CA ARG A 249 13.61 4.06 15.07
C ARG A 249 12.60 4.10 16.23
N ALA A 250 12.52 5.21 16.95
CA ALA A 250 11.58 5.38 18.06
C ALA A 250 10.12 5.29 17.59
N ALA A 251 9.75 5.99 16.51
CA ALA A 251 8.42 5.91 15.91
C ALA A 251 8.12 4.49 15.40
N LEU A 252 9.09 3.84 14.75
CA LEU A 252 8.95 2.48 14.25
C LEU A 252 8.64 1.50 15.39
N ASP A 253 9.43 1.51 16.47
CA ASP A 253 9.21 0.62 17.61
C ASP A 253 7.86 0.89 18.29
N ALA A 254 7.46 2.16 18.44
CA ALA A 254 6.16 2.52 18.99
C ALA A 254 4.97 1.98 18.15
N LEU A 255 5.05 2.09 16.83
CA LEU A 255 4.05 1.53 15.91
C LEU A 255 3.99 0.00 15.99
N VAL A 256 5.15 -0.67 16.12
CA VAL A 256 5.21 -2.12 16.28
C VAL A 256 4.49 -2.57 17.55
N GLU A 257 4.77 -1.93 18.69
CA GLU A 257 4.13 -2.26 19.96
C GLU A 257 2.62 -1.98 19.94
N ALA A 258 2.21 -0.85 19.35
CA ALA A 258 0.79 -0.51 19.16
C ALA A 258 0.06 -1.56 18.29
N LEU A 259 0.69 -2.02 17.20
CA LEU A 259 0.14 -3.07 16.34
C LEU A 259 0.08 -4.42 17.05
N LEU A 260 1.08 -4.78 17.86
CA LEU A 260 1.07 -6.02 18.64
C LEU A 260 -0.08 -6.04 19.65
N ALA A 261 -0.34 -4.90 20.30
CA ALA A 261 -1.39 -4.73 21.30
C ALA A 261 -2.80 -4.74 20.71
N ARG A 262 -3.02 -4.01 19.61
CA ARG A 262 -4.37 -3.74 19.07
C ARG A 262 -4.71 -4.46 17.77
N GLU A 263 -3.72 -5.02 17.08
CA GLU A 263 -3.82 -5.71 15.79
C GLU A 263 -4.33 -4.91 14.58
N LYS A 264 -5.06 -3.81 14.80
CA LYS A 264 -5.49 -2.82 13.81
C LYS A 264 -5.37 -1.42 14.41
N LEU A 265 -4.73 -0.51 13.69
CA LEU A 265 -4.63 0.91 14.04
C LEU A 265 -5.24 1.76 12.91
N PRO A 266 -6.09 2.75 13.23
CA PRO A 266 -6.54 3.73 12.26
C PRO A 266 -5.38 4.65 11.84
N GLY A 267 -5.47 5.22 10.64
CA GLY A 267 -4.42 6.08 10.09
C GLY A 267 -4.16 7.34 10.92
N GLU A 268 -5.17 7.88 11.59
CA GLU A 268 -5.04 9.04 12.48
C GLU A 268 -4.07 8.76 13.63
N GLU A 269 -4.20 7.60 14.29
CA GLU A 269 -3.28 7.19 15.35
C GLU A 269 -1.86 6.92 14.81
N VAL A 270 -1.73 6.39 13.59
CA VAL A 270 -0.41 6.26 12.95
C VAL A 270 0.23 7.63 12.79
N VAL A 271 -0.53 8.63 12.32
CA VAL A 271 -0.03 10.00 12.18
C VAL A 271 0.35 10.58 13.53
N GLU A 272 -0.47 10.41 14.57
CA GLU A 272 -0.15 10.89 15.93
C GLU A 272 1.18 10.34 16.45
N VAL A 273 1.43 9.04 16.28
CA VAL A 273 2.70 8.42 16.69
C VAL A 273 3.87 8.97 15.89
N VAL A 274 3.69 9.17 14.58
CA VAL A 274 4.74 9.70 13.69
C VAL A 274 5.04 11.17 13.98
N GLU A 275 4.04 11.99 14.25
CA GLU A 275 4.23 13.41 14.62
C GLU A 275 4.91 13.53 15.99
N ALA A 276 4.61 12.62 16.92
CA ALA A 276 5.20 12.65 18.26
C ALA A 276 6.66 12.17 18.31
N LEU A 277 7.03 11.18 17.50
CA LEU A 277 8.32 10.45 17.60
C LEU A 277 9.15 10.49 16.32
N GLY A 278 8.65 11.09 15.25
CA GLY A 278 9.34 11.22 13.97
C GLY A 278 10.57 12.12 14.08
N HIS A 279 11.57 11.82 13.26
CA HIS A 279 12.78 12.62 13.19
C HIS A 279 12.46 13.99 12.58
N PRO A 280 12.89 15.12 13.19
CA PRO A 280 12.49 16.46 12.76
C PRO A 280 12.74 16.74 11.28
N SER A 281 13.87 16.28 10.72
CA SER A 281 14.17 16.51 9.30
C SER A 281 13.16 15.87 8.34
N ASP A 282 12.61 14.71 8.69
CA ASP A 282 11.67 13.98 7.82
C ASP A 282 10.26 14.56 7.97
N LEU A 283 9.90 15.02 9.18
CA LEU A 283 8.67 15.78 9.44
C LEU A 283 8.69 17.14 8.72
N GLU A 284 9.80 17.88 8.80
CA GLU A 284 9.98 19.14 8.07
C GLU A 284 9.92 18.93 6.56
N HIS A 285 10.56 17.87 6.05
CA HIS A 285 10.46 17.53 4.64
C HIS A 285 9.01 17.27 4.25
N ARG A 286 8.26 16.46 5.01
CA ARG A 286 6.83 16.23 4.76
C ARG A 286 6.03 17.53 4.77
N ALA A 287 6.22 18.38 5.78
CA ALA A 287 5.49 19.62 5.97
C ALA A 287 5.69 20.60 4.80
N LYS A 288 6.93 20.82 4.36
CA LYS A 288 7.25 21.70 3.21
C LYS A 288 6.47 21.33 1.96
N TRP A 289 6.22 20.04 1.75
CA TRP A 289 5.54 19.54 0.55
C TRP A 289 4.02 19.46 0.68
N ALA A 290 3.48 19.38 1.90
CA ALA A 290 2.04 19.50 2.13
C ALA A 290 1.50 20.85 1.64
N GLU A 291 2.29 21.92 1.78
CA GLU A 291 1.98 23.26 1.27
C GLU A 291 1.95 23.33 -0.27
N HIS A 292 2.75 22.49 -0.94
CA HIS A 292 2.86 22.46 -2.41
C HIS A 292 1.78 21.60 -3.11
N GLN A 293 0.98 20.83 -2.37
CA GLN A 293 -0.15 20.05 -2.93
C GLN A 293 -1.45 20.87 -3.03
N LEU A 294 -1.47 22.08 -2.49
CA LEU A 294 -2.63 22.99 -2.52
C LEU A 294 -2.62 23.97 -3.72
N LEU A 295 -1.70 23.80 -4.68
CA LEU A 295 -1.58 24.57 -5.92
C LEU A 295 -1.79 23.66 -7.13
#